data_AF-A0A6B2TA98-F1
#
_entry.id   AF-A0A6B2TA98-F1
#
_cell.length_a   1.000
_cell.length_b   1.000
_cell.length_c   1.000
_cell.angle_alpha   90.00
_cell.angle_beta   90.00
_cell.angle_gamma   90.00
#
_symmetry.space_group_name_H-M   'P 1'
#
loop_
_entity.id
_entity.type
_entity.pdbx_description
1 polymer ?
#
loop_
_entity_poly.entity_id
_entity_poly.type
_entity_poly.pdbx_seq_one_letter_code
_entity_poly.pdbx_strand_id
1 'polypeptide(L)'
;GLAVAEAALDGPREVAVIGDVLGDLHRTALLGTAPGAVVAAGPQGSTELPLLADRPLIDGVPAAYVCRGFVCGAPTTNPAELAEQLS
;
A
#
# COMPACT_ATOMS: atom_id res chain seq x y z
N GLY A 1 20.63 -18.84 1.39
CA GLY A 1 19.80 -17.67 1.74
C GLY A 1 19.95 -16.61 0.68
N LEU A 2 19.26 -16.77 -0.45
CA LEU A 2 19.26 -15.80 -1.55
C LEU A 2 18.11 -14.79 -1.38
N ALA A 3 16.96 -15.25 -0.89
CA ALA A 3 15.75 -14.44 -0.67
C ALA A 3 15.94 -13.25 0.29
N VAL A 4 16.85 -13.36 1.28
CA VAL A 4 17.16 -12.24 2.19
C VAL A 4 18.03 -11.19 1.50
N ALA A 5 18.89 -11.60 0.57
CA ALA A 5 19.76 -10.69 -0.17
C ALA A 5 18.98 -9.88 -1.22
N GLU A 6 17.98 -10.48 -1.86
CA GLU A 6 17.11 -9.79 -2.83
C GLU A 6 16.16 -8.80 -2.14
N ALA A 7 15.60 -9.16 -0.99
CA ALA A 7 14.77 -8.24 -0.18
C ALA A 7 15.55 -7.01 0.32
N ALA A 8 16.85 -7.16 0.58
CA ALA A 8 17.70 -6.06 1.02
C ALA A 8 18.06 -5.08 -0.12
N LEU A 9 18.03 -5.51 -1.39
CA LEU A 9 18.37 -4.66 -2.54
C LEU A 9 17.22 -3.77 -2.99
N ASP A 10 15.99 -4.14 -2.66
CA ASP A 10 14.78 -3.56 -3.26
C ASP A 10 13.87 -2.82 -2.26
N GLY A 11 14.17 -2.90 -0.97
CA GLY A 11 13.41 -2.26 0.10
C GLY A 11 12.02 -2.88 0.38
N PRO A 12 11.43 -2.58 1.54
CA PRO A 12 10.08 -3.05 1.87
C PRO A 12 9.02 -2.46 0.95
N ARG A 13 7.88 -3.14 0.81
CA ARG A 13 6.70 -2.58 0.14
C ARG A 13 6.11 -1.46 1.00
N GLU A 14 5.85 -0.32 0.39
CA GLU A 14 5.17 0.82 1.03
C GLU A 14 3.73 0.88 0.53
N VAL A 15 2.75 0.81 1.44
CA VAL A 15 1.33 0.76 1.08
C VAL A 15 0.62 2.00 1.60
N ALA A 16 0.10 2.81 0.68
CA ALA A 16 -0.78 3.94 1.01
C ALA A 16 -2.24 3.54 0.74
N VAL A 17 -3.10 3.65 1.75
CA VAL A 17 -4.54 3.41 1.61
C VAL A 17 -5.29 4.72 1.82
N ILE A 18 -5.94 5.20 0.75
CA ILE A 18 -6.77 6.39 0.78
C ILE A 18 -8.22 5.98 0.99
N GLY A 19 -8.81 6.42 2.09
CA GLY A 19 -10.17 6.06 2.51
C GLY A 19 -10.27 5.85 4.02
N ASP A 20 -11.25 5.07 4.44
CA ASP A 20 -11.54 4.85 5.85
C ASP A 20 -10.46 4.01 6.53
N VAL A 21 -10.01 4.49 7.70
CA VAL A 21 -9.15 3.70 8.59
C VAL A 21 -9.94 2.48 9.06
N LEU A 22 -9.35 1.30 8.84
CA LEU A 22 -9.96 -0.01 9.07
C LEU A 22 -11.10 -0.33 8.07
N GLY A 23 -11.18 0.37 6.94
CA GLY A 23 -11.91 -0.13 5.77
C GLY A 23 -11.26 -1.38 5.18
N ASP A 24 -11.92 -1.99 4.19
CA ASP A 24 -11.51 -3.29 3.65
C ASP A 24 -10.07 -3.30 3.10
N LEU A 25 -9.69 -2.27 2.33
CA LEU A 25 -8.33 -2.13 1.82
C LEU A 25 -7.28 -1.99 2.93
N HIS A 26 -7.59 -1.24 3.99
CA HIS A 26 -6.67 -1.08 5.11
C HIS A 26 -6.48 -2.40 5.86
N ARG A 27 -7.56 -3.13 6.12
CA ARG A 27 -7.46 -4.46 6.75
C ARG A 27 -6.68 -5.43 5.89
N THR A 28 -6.93 -5.47 4.57
CA THR A 28 -6.18 -6.31 3.65
C THR A 28 -4.70 -5.97 3.67
N ALA A 29 -4.34 -4.68 3.64
CA ALA A 29 -2.94 -4.25 3.71
C ALA A 29 -2.25 -4.72 5.00
N LEU A 30 -2.93 -4.61 6.15
CA LEU A 30 -2.42 -5.07 7.45
C LEU A 30 -2.26 -6.60 7.56
N LEU A 31 -3.04 -7.37 6.79
CA LEU A 31 -3.01 -8.83 6.78
C LEU A 31 -2.07 -9.41 5.70
N GLY A 32 -1.47 -8.56 4.86
CA GLY A 32 -0.52 -8.97 3.82
C GLY A 32 0.71 -9.66 4.40
N THR A 33 1.33 -10.54 3.61
CA THR A 33 2.47 -11.36 4.03
C THR A 33 3.83 -10.85 3.54
N ALA A 34 3.84 -9.75 2.79
CA ALA A 34 5.05 -9.12 2.28
C ALA A 34 5.99 -8.70 3.44
N PRO A 35 7.20 -9.30 3.54
CA PRO A 35 8.10 -9.05 4.66
C PRO A 35 8.51 -7.58 4.75
N GLY A 36 8.37 -7.00 5.94
CA GLY A 36 8.77 -5.62 6.24
C GLY A 36 7.88 -4.54 5.64
N ALA A 37 6.73 -4.90 5.03
CA ALA A 37 5.82 -3.92 4.46
C ALA A 37 5.34 -2.90 5.48
N VAL A 38 5.23 -1.64 5.06
CA VAL A 38 4.71 -0.54 5.87
C VAL A 38 3.37 -0.07 5.30
N VAL A 39 2.41 0.21 6.19
CA VAL A 39 1.05 0.59 5.81
C VAL A 39 0.71 1.94 6.42
N ALA A 40 0.31 2.88 5.58
CA ALA A 40 -0.28 4.16 5.98
C ALA A 40 -1.72 4.21 5.47
N ALA A 41 -2.66 4.69 6.29
CA ALA A 41 -4.04 4.86 5.90
C ALA A 41 -4.59 6.20 6.39
N GLY A 42 -5.42 6.85 5.56
CA GLY A 42 -6.05 8.11 5.92
C GLY A 42 -6.99 8.63 4.83
N PRO A 43 -7.72 9.73 5.11
CA PRO A 43 -8.60 10.34 4.12
C PRO A 43 -7.82 10.94 2.95
N GLN A 44 -8.51 11.15 1.83
CA GLN A 44 -7.93 11.84 0.66
C GLN A 44 -7.42 13.23 1.07
N GLY A 45 -6.20 13.56 0.63
CA GLY A 45 -5.56 14.83 0.95
C GLY A 45 -4.92 14.88 2.34
N SER A 46 -4.86 13.76 3.08
CA SER A 46 -4.05 13.69 4.28
C SER A 46 -2.57 13.89 3.95
N THR A 47 -1.92 14.75 4.73
CA THR A 47 -0.47 15.01 4.66
C THR A 47 0.23 14.63 5.96
N GLU A 48 -0.45 13.91 6.86
CA GLU A 48 0.12 13.49 8.16
C GLU A 48 1.31 12.55 7.97
N LEU A 49 1.26 11.74 6.92
CA LEU A 49 2.33 10.86 6.49
C LEU A 49 2.67 11.19 5.03
N PRO A 50 3.95 11.41 4.68
CA PRO A 50 4.36 11.68 3.30
C PRO A 50 3.88 10.62 2.29
N LEU A 51 3.71 9.37 2.73
CA LEU A 51 3.20 8.26 1.94
C LEU A 51 1.76 8.46 1.43
N LEU A 52 0.96 9.30 2.10
CA LEU A 52 -0.45 9.58 1.75
C LEU A 52 -0.60 10.79 0.80
N ALA A 53 0.44 11.61 0.66
CA ALA A 53 0.37 12.85 -0.09
C ALA A 53 0.11 12.60 -1.58
N ASP A 54 -0.70 13.47 -2.20
CA ASP A 54 -1.01 13.47 -3.64
C ASP A 54 -1.57 12.14 -4.17
N ARG A 55 -2.23 11.36 -3.30
CA ARG A 55 -2.92 10.12 -3.67
C ARG A 55 -4.43 10.36 -3.74
N PRO A 56 -5.03 10.30 -4.94
CA PRO A 56 -6.48 10.45 -5.08
C PRO A 56 -7.22 9.16 -4.73
N LEU A 57 -8.52 9.29 -4.52
CA LEU A 57 -9.46 8.17 -4.70
C LEU A 57 -9.51 7.78 -6.18
N ILE A 58 -9.90 6.55 -6.48
CA ILE A 58 -10.15 6.11 -7.87
C ILE A 58 -11.65 6.09 -8.07
N ASP A 59 -12.15 6.86 -9.04
CA ASP A 59 -13.59 7.00 -9.30
C ASP A 59 -14.43 7.36 -8.04
N GLY A 60 -13.82 8.09 -7.11
CA GLY A 60 -14.44 8.50 -5.84
C GLY A 60 -14.52 7.41 -4.78
N VAL A 61 -13.93 6.23 -4.99
CA VAL A 61 -13.88 5.14 -4.01
C VAL A 61 -12.48 4.93 -3.42
N PRO A 62 -12.36 4.30 -2.23
CA PRO A 62 -11.08 4.02 -1.60
C PRO A 62 -10.11 3.29 -2.52
N ALA A 63 -8.82 3.62 -2.41
CA ALA A 63 -7.77 3.08 -3.26
C ALA A 63 -6.51 2.77 -2.46
N ALA A 64 -5.82 1.70 -2.87
CA ALA A 64 -4.53 1.30 -2.33
C ALA A 64 -3.43 1.47 -3.38
N TYR A 65 -2.30 2.04 -2.95
CA TYR A 65 -1.12 2.27 -3.74
C TYR A 65 0.03 1.48 -3.13
N VAL A 66 0.53 0.47 -3.86
CA VAL A 66 1.69 -0.33 -3.45
C VAL A 66 2.92 0.18 -4.19
N CYS A 67 3.90 0.64 -3.43
CA CYS A 67 5.11 1.26 -3.93
C CYS A 67 6.36 0.46 -3.53
N ARG A 68 7.40 0.59 -4.36
CA ARG A 68 8.72 0.01 -4.16
C ARG A 68 9.77 0.98 -4.71
N GLY A 69 10.71 1.40 -3.87
CA GLY A 69 11.81 2.28 -4.30
C GLY A 69 11.34 3.51 -5.08
N PHE A 70 10.36 4.25 -4.53
CA PHE A 70 9.73 5.44 -5.13
C PHE A 70 8.83 5.21 -6.35
N VAL A 71 8.66 3.97 -6.81
CA VAL A 71 7.78 3.63 -7.93
C VAL A 71 6.56 2.89 -7.41
N CYS A 72 5.37 3.39 -7.72
CA CYS A 72 4.11 2.72 -7.41
C CYS A 72 3.58 1.97 -8.62
N GLY A 73 2.97 0.81 -8.39
CA GLY A 73 2.16 0.13 -9.39
C GLY A 73 0.88 0.91 -9.69
N ALA A 74 0.03 0.36 -10.56
CA ALA A 74 -1.32 0.87 -10.74
C ALA A 74 -2.10 0.75 -9.41
N PRO A 75 -2.82 1.79 -8.97
CA PRO A 75 -3.64 1.69 -7.77
C PRO A 75 -4.77 0.68 -7.98
N THR A 76 -5.18 0.04 -6.90
CA THR A 76 -6.32 -0.88 -6.91
C THR A 76 -7.38 -0.45 -5.89
N THR A 77 -8.64 -0.65 -6.25
CA THR A 77 -9.80 -0.51 -5.36
C THR A 77 -10.29 -1.87 -4.85
N ASN A 78 -9.64 -2.96 -5.28
CA ASN A 78 -10.04 -4.33 -5.03
C ASN A 78 -9.15 -4.99 -3.95
N PRO A 79 -9.74 -5.40 -2.81
CA PRO A 79 -9.00 -6.11 -1.76
C PRO A 79 -8.31 -7.40 -2.22
N ALA A 80 -8.85 -8.13 -3.19
CA ALA A 80 -8.24 -9.36 -3.67
C ALA A 80 -6.94 -9.07 -4.45
N GLU A 81 -6.97 -8.09 -5.35
CA GLU A 81 -5.78 -7.64 -6.09
C GLU A 81 -4.72 -7.08 -5.15
N LEU A 82 -5.13 -6.33 -4.12
CA LEU A 82 -4.21 -5.83 -3.10
C LEU A 82 -3.55 -6.98 -2.33
N ALA A 83 -4.29 -8.03 -1.97
CA ALA A 83 -3.73 -9.20 -1.30
C ALA A 83 -2.69 -9.92 -2.19
N GLU A 84 -2.94 -10.06 -3.49
CA GLU A 84 -1.97 -10.62 -4.44
C GLU A 84 -0.69 -9.77 -4.50
N GLN A 85 -0.85 -8.44 -4.55
CA GLN A 85 0.28 -7.50 -4.49
C GLN A 85 1.04 -7.50 -3.16
N LEU A 86 0.52 -8.15 -2.12
CA LEU A 86 1.10 -8.24 -0.78
C LEU A 86 1.40 -9.68 -0.34
N SER A 87 1.27 -10.65 -1.26
CA SER A 87 1.80 -12.00 -1.10
C SER A 87 3.31 -12.04 -1.29
#